data_AF-A0A1I3ZJ23-F1
#
_entry.id   AF-A0A1I3ZJ23-F1
#
_cell.length_a   1.000
_cell.length_b   1.000
_cell.length_c   1.000
_cell.angle_alpha   90.00
_cell.angle_beta   90.00
_cell.angle_gamma   90.00
#
_symmetry.space_group_name_H-M   'P 1'
#
loop_
_entity.id
_entity.type
_entity.pdbx_description
1 polymer ?
#
loop_
_entity_poly.entity_id
_entity_poly.type
_entity_poly.pdbx_seq_one_letter_code
_entity_poly.pdbx_strand_id
1 'polypeptide(L)'
;MVSTQDDKFPMSVKVLSAFTKVRYTFTGKPMILDSFTRAQVSELTGLSNDVLAHWTKEGILRPADRSTGTGKHKFFRRREVNKVAILSKLREFHCSISTIRWLSERIDQAYAIHDACGGMDPYQLYSAPSITSYLKRFRSGLPTRRRYRFYDSDSDSIIYAKSEEEIINREDTELSEQEYDIFKRIIFERLDDDDAEIVLQIAADLSETAISHQSIRNIWLLWPESGGWKLFSDTDENLSGLRLSPPAAIYLHVTRVVRAVWGMKYTSSWGEEDQNG
;
A
#
# COMPACT_ATOMS: atom_id res chain seq x y z
N MET A 1 6.61 -60.64 -18.68
CA MET A 1 7.47 -59.48 -19.06
C MET A 1 6.57 -58.29 -19.32
N VAL A 2 6.33 -57.48 -18.28
CA VAL A 2 5.75 -56.14 -18.40
C VAL A 2 6.55 -55.30 -17.41
N SER A 3 7.31 -54.36 -17.95
CA SER A 3 8.14 -53.41 -17.21
C SER A 3 7.30 -52.16 -17.00
N THR A 4 7.01 -51.83 -15.75
CA THR A 4 6.55 -50.51 -15.34
C THR A 4 7.70 -49.84 -14.61
N GLN A 5 8.34 -48.91 -15.31
CA GLN A 5 9.32 -47.98 -14.77
C GLN A 5 8.60 -46.98 -13.85
N ASP A 6 8.91 -47.04 -12.56
CA ASP A 6 8.61 -45.98 -11.60
C ASP A 6 9.67 -44.88 -11.75
N ASP A 7 9.34 -43.85 -12.53
CA ASP A 7 10.11 -42.59 -12.57
C ASP A 7 9.79 -41.76 -11.32
N LYS A 8 10.63 -41.93 -10.29
CA LYS A 8 10.69 -41.03 -9.13
C LYS A 8 11.41 -39.74 -9.53
N PHE A 9 10.67 -38.66 -9.71
CA PHE A 9 11.24 -37.31 -9.72
C PHE A 9 11.59 -36.87 -8.29
N PRO A 10 12.85 -36.54 -7.96
CA PRO A 10 13.15 -35.83 -6.73
C PRO A 10 12.83 -34.34 -6.92
N MET A 11 11.64 -33.89 -6.53
CA MET A 11 11.39 -32.47 -6.31
C MET A 11 12.03 -32.05 -4.99
N SER A 12 13.30 -31.63 -5.04
CA SER A 12 13.88 -30.82 -3.98
C SER A 12 13.42 -29.37 -4.18
N VAL A 13 12.36 -28.96 -3.47
CA VAL A 13 12.01 -27.54 -3.34
C VAL A 13 12.98 -26.94 -2.33
N LYS A 14 14.05 -26.29 -2.82
CA LYS A 14 14.86 -25.40 -2.00
C LYS A 14 14.09 -24.08 -1.86
N VAL A 15 13.49 -23.86 -0.70
CA VAL A 15 12.99 -22.54 -0.31
C VAL A 15 14.20 -21.65 -0.07
N LEU A 16 14.53 -20.82 -1.05
CA LEU A 16 15.48 -19.72 -0.90
C LEU A 16 14.76 -18.56 -0.21
N SER A 17 14.79 -18.52 1.12
CA SER A 17 14.53 -17.25 1.83
C SER A 17 15.78 -16.38 1.70
N ALA A 18 15.80 -15.57 0.65
CA ALA A 18 16.78 -14.54 0.46
C ALA A 18 16.04 -13.26 0.07
N PHE A 19 15.60 -12.49 1.08
CA PHE A 19 15.37 -11.06 0.91
C PHE A 19 16.72 -10.42 0.59
N THR A 20 17.08 -10.54 -0.69
CA THR A 20 18.31 -10.03 -1.26
C THR A 20 18.19 -8.51 -1.20
N LYS A 21 19.17 -7.85 -0.59
CA LYS A 21 19.27 -6.39 -0.52
C LYS A 21 19.17 -5.84 -1.95
N VAL A 22 17.98 -5.40 -2.36
CA VAL A 22 17.69 -4.97 -3.73
C VAL A 22 18.55 -3.74 -4.02
N ARG A 23 19.50 -3.87 -4.95
CA ARG A 23 20.31 -2.75 -5.45
C ARG A 23 19.56 -2.14 -6.63
N TYR A 24 18.97 -0.97 -6.43
CA TYR A 24 18.30 -0.21 -7.46
C TYR A 24 19.33 0.47 -8.38
N THR A 25 19.19 0.29 -9.70
CA THR A 25 19.87 1.12 -10.70
C THR A 25 19.00 2.33 -11.00
N PHE A 26 19.21 3.42 -10.28
CA PHE A 26 18.62 4.73 -10.58
C PHE A 26 19.32 5.27 -11.83
N THR A 27 18.60 5.49 -12.93
CA THR A 27 19.19 6.04 -14.17
C THR A 27 19.36 7.56 -14.13
N GLY A 28 18.86 8.22 -13.08
CA GLY A 28 19.15 9.62 -12.75
C GLY A 28 20.25 9.72 -11.68
N LYS A 29 20.74 10.94 -11.38
CA LYS A 29 21.43 11.18 -10.11
C LYS A 29 20.43 10.88 -8.97
N PRO A 30 20.77 10.10 -7.93
CA PRO A 30 19.90 9.97 -6.78
C PRO A 30 19.64 11.37 -6.23
N MET A 31 18.38 11.81 -6.23
CA MET A 31 17.99 13.03 -5.52
C MET A 31 18.07 12.71 -4.03
N ILE A 32 19.21 13.02 -3.40
CA ILE A 32 19.43 12.97 -1.94
C ILE A 32 18.72 14.18 -1.27
N LEU A 33 17.60 14.63 -1.82
CA LEU A 33 16.83 15.74 -1.28
C LEU A 33 15.61 15.15 -0.58
N ASP A 34 15.63 15.20 0.74
CA ASP A 34 14.47 14.86 1.58
C ASP A 34 13.46 16.01 1.68
N SER A 35 13.74 17.13 1.01
CA SER A 35 13.06 18.41 1.17
C SER A 35 12.88 19.11 -0.18
N PHE A 36 11.64 19.47 -0.50
CA PHE A 36 11.23 20.03 -1.78
C PHE A 36 10.50 21.36 -1.56
N THR A 37 10.86 22.38 -2.34
CA THR A 37 10.10 23.64 -2.39
C THR A 37 8.78 23.44 -3.14
N ARG A 38 7.81 24.35 -2.94
CA ARG A 38 6.54 24.32 -3.69
C ARG A 38 6.75 24.32 -5.21
N ALA A 39 7.75 25.05 -5.71
CA ALA A 39 8.07 25.09 -7.13
C ALA A 39 8.57 23.73 -7.65
N GLN A 40 9.41 23.02 -6.89
CA GLN A 40 9.85 21.67 -7.23
C GLN A 40 8.69 20.67 -7.17
N VAL A 41 7.80 20.79 -6.17
CA VAL A 41 6.57 19.97 -6.13
C VAL A 41 5.68 20.25 -7.35
N SER A 42 5.56 21.51 -7.76
CA SER A 42 4.81 21.93 -8.96
C SER A 42 5.38 21.28 -10.21
N GLU A 43 6.71 21.34 -10.38
CA GLU A 43 7.42 20.73 -11.51
C GLU A 43 7.24 19.21 -11.56
N LEU A 44 7.42 18.54 -10.42
CA LEU A 44 7.34 17.08 -10.31
C LEU A 44 5.92 16.51 -10.49
N THR A 45 4.88 17.29 -10.18
CA THR A 45 3.48 16.80 -10.16
C THR A 45 2.58 17.43 -11.22
N GLY A 46 3.08 18.44 -11.94
CA GLY A 46 2.31 19.19 -12.94
C GLY A 46 1.22 20.09 -12.36
N LEU A 47 1.07 20.18 -11.03
CA LEU A 47 0.09 21.09 -10.41
C LEU A 47 0.63 22.50 -10.33
N SER A 48 -0.22 23.50 -10.59
CA SER A 48 0.18 24.90 -10.46
C SER A 48 0.49 25.30 -9.01
N ASN A 49 1.38 26.27 -8.84
CA ASN A 49 1.74 26.82 -7.53
C ASN A 49 0.54 27.31 -6.72
N ASP A 50 -0.49 27.86 -7.37
CA ASP A 50 -1.71 28.36 -6.71
C ASP A 50 -2.52 27.21 -6.10
N VAL A 51 -2.63 26.09 -6.79
CA VAL A 51 -3.31 24.89 -6.29
C VAL A 51 -2.57 24.33 -5.08
N LEU A 52 -1.25 24.22 -5.17
CA LEU A 52 -0.43 23.77 -4.05
C LEU A 52 -0.49 24.73 -2.87
N ALA A 53 -0.53 26.05 -3.11
CA ALA A 53 -0.70 27.06 -2.07
C ALA A 53 -2.06 26.93 -1.38
N HIS A 54 -3.13 26.74 -2.16
CA HIS A 54 -4.47 26.48 -1.66
C HIS A 54 -4.53 25.19 -0.82
N TRP A 55 -4.00 24.07 -1.32
CA TRP A 55 -3.94 22.81 -0.56
C TRP A 55 -3.12 22.90 0.71
N THR A 56 -2.05 23.71 0.71
CA THR A 56 -1.28 24.00 1.93
C THR A 56 -2.10 24.79 2.94
N LYS A 57 -2.91 25.76 2.48
CA LYS A 57 -3.80 26.55 3.34
C LYS A 57 -4.92 25.70 3.93
N GLU A 58 -5.49 24.80 3.14
CA GLU A 58 -6.57 23.88 3.51
C GLU A 58 -6.09 22.66 4.32
N GLY A 59 -4.79 22.56 4.62
CA GLY A 59 -4.22 21.46 5.42
C GLY A 59 -4.09 20.12 4.69
N ILE A 60 -4.43 20.05 3.41
CA ILE A 60 -4.28 18.87 2.53
C ILE A 60 -2.79 18.58 2.33
N LEU A 61 -1.98 19.63 2.15
CA LEU A 61 -0.53 19.54 2.03
C LEU A 61 0.14 20.10 3.29
N ARG A 62 1.03 19.33 3.91
CA ARG A 62 1.67 19.68 5.18
C ARG A 62 3.17 19.92 4.98
N PRO A 63 3.69 21.13 5.19
CA PRO A 63 5.13 21.35 5.13
C PRO A 63 5.86 20.58 6.25
N ALA A 64 7.09 20.13 5.95
CA ALA A 64 7.96 19.39 6.86
C ALA A 64 8.27 20.18 8.13
N ASP A 65 8.53 21.46 7.96
CA ASP A 65 8.79 22.39 9.05
C ASP A 65 7.53 23.20 9.34
N ARG A 66 7.15 23.24 10.61
CA ARG A 66 6.29 24.30 11.14
C ARG A 66 7.09 25.59 11.22
N SER A 67 7.59 26.09 10.09
CA SER A 67 8.21 27.40 10.06
C SER A 67 7.12 28.42 10.41
N THR A 68 7.03 28.79 11.69
CA THR A 68 5.97 29.60 12.29
C THR A 68 6.01 31.08 11.89
N GLY A 69 6.91 31.47 10.99
CA GLY A 69 7.07 32.84 10.51
C GLY A 69 6.40 33.08 9.17
N THR A 70 5.65 34.17 9.06
CA THR A 70 5.24 34.78 7.78
C THR A 70 6.49 35.09 6.96
N GLY A 71 6.65 34.45 5.80
CA GLY A 71 7.75 34.70 4.86
C GLY A 71 8.86 33.64 4.82
N LYS A 72 8.83 32.61 5.67
CA LYS A 72 9.77 31.48 5.52
C LYS A 72 9.36 30.57 4.37
N HIS A 73 10.34 30.08 3.61
CA HIS A 73 10.11 29.09 2.57
C HIS A 73 9.57 27.80 3.20
N LYS A 74 8.43 27.34 2.70
CA LYS A 74 7.85 26.05 3.09
C LYS A 74 8.49 24.95 2.26
N PHE A 75 8.91 23.89 2.94
CA PHE A 75 9.45 22.70 2.33
C PHE A 75 8.56 21.50 2.58
N PHE A 76 8.53 20.56 1.65
CA PHE A 76 7.70 19.37 1.66
C PHE A 76 8.60 18.13 1.61
N ARG A 77 8.27 17.10 2.38
CA ARG A 77 9.01 15.83 2.34
C ARG A 77 8.60 15.00 1.13
N ARG A 78 9.41 14.00 0.77
CA ARG A 78 9.12 13.01 -0.29
C ARG A 78 7.69 12.44 -0.20
N ARG A 79 7.23 12.10 1.00
CA ARG A 79 5.87 11.58 1.28
C ARG A 79 4.77 12.54 0.85
N GLU A 80 4.97 13.85 1.06
CA GLU A 80 4.01 14.86 0.62
C GLU A 80 3.99 14.99 -0.90
N VAL A 81 5.15 14.85 -1.57
CA VAL A 81 5.21 14.83 -3.04
C VAL A 81 4.45 13.63 -3.61
N ASN A 82 4.63 12.43 -3.02
CA ASN A 82 3.87 11.23 -3.40
C ASN A 82 2.36 11.44 -3.24
N LYS A 83 1.94 11.99 -2.09
CA LYS A 83 0.54 12.32 -1.83
C LYS A 83 -0.01 13.28 -2.89
N VAL A 84 0.71 14.37 -3.20
CA VAL A 84 0.28 15.34 -4.22
C VAL A 84 0.12 14.70 -5.59
N ALA A 85 1.03 13.83 -5.99
CA ALA A 85 0.96 13.14 -7.28
C ALA A 85 -0.27 12.21 -7.38
N ILE A 86 -0.63 11.54 -6.28
CA ILE A 86 -1.84 10.72 -6.24
C ILE A 86 -3.09 11.61 -6.30
N LEU A 87 -3.14 12.68 -5.51
CA LEU A 87 -4.27 13.60 -5.46
C LEU A 87 -4.44 14.39 -6.77
N SER A 88 -3.36 14.65 -7.52
CA SER A 88 -3.44 15.31 -8.83
C SER A 88 -4.21 14.45 -9.83
N LYS A 89 -4.04 13.12 -9.78
CA LYS A 89 -4.82 12.19 -10.61
C LYS A 89 -6.30 12.24 -10.31
N LEU A 90 -6.71 12.31 -9.04
CA LEU A 90 -8.14 12.49 -8.72
C LEU A 90 -8.71 13.80 -9.28
N ARG A 91 -7.91 14.85 -9.37
CA ARG A 91 -8.34 16.14 -9.93
C ARG A 91 -8.58 16.07 -11.44
N GLU A 92 -7.83 15.23 -12.17
CA GLU A 92 -8.06 14.96 -13.60
C GLU A 92 -9.45 14.35 -13.85
N PHE A 93 -9.99 13.61 -12.88
CA PHE A 93 -11.37 13.08 -12.89
C PHE A 93 -12.42 14.06 -12.36
N HIS A 94 -12.06 15.34 -12.18
CA HIS A 94 -12.93 16.38 -11.62
C HIS A 94 -13.49 16.05 -10.22
N CYS A 95 -12.79 15.24 -9.42
CA CYS A 95 -13.18 14.98 -8.05
C CYS A 95 -13.31 16.28 -7.24
N SER A 96 -14.31 16.34 -6.37
CA SER A 96 -14.51 17.47 -5.48
C SER A 96 -13.35 17.61 -4.47
N ILE A 97 -13.21 18.81 -3.91
CA ILE A 97 -12.23 19.05 -2.86
C ILE A 97 -12.48 18.19 -1.61
N SER A 98 -13.73 17.80 -1.34
CA SER A 98 -14.07 16.89 -0.24
C SER A 98 -13.50 15.49 -0.46
N THR A 99 -13.56 14.95 -1.68
CA THR A 99 -12.93 13.66 -2.02
C THR A 99 -11.42 13.73 -1.89
N ILE A 100 -10.80 14.81 -2.39
CA ILE A 100 -9.36 15.02 -2.29
C ILE A 100 -8.92 15.09 -0.82
N ARG A 101 -9.67 15.81 0.02
CA ARG A 101 -9.42 15.90 1.47
C ARG A 101 -9.57 14.55 2.16
N TRP A 102 -10.64 13.81 1.85
CA TRP A 102 -10.89 12.47 2.38
C TRP A 102 -9.69 11.54 2.12
N LEU A 103 -9.22 11.45 0.86
CA LEU A 103 -8.08 10.59 0.54
C LEU A 103 -6.78 11.11 1.18
N SER A 104 -6.58 12.44 1.19
CA SER A 104 -5.42 13.05 1.85
C SER A 104 -5.32 12.66 3.33
N GLU A 105 -6.43 12.66 4.05
CA GLU A 105 -6.47 12.29 5.47
C GLU A 105 -6.08 10.82 5.69
N ARG A 106 -6.57 9.91 4.84
CA ARG A 106 -6.17 8.49 4.93
C ARG A 106 -4.70 8.28 4.58
N ILE A 107 -4.17 9.00 3.58
CA ILE A 107 -2.73 8.96 3.26
C ILE A 107 -1.90 9.50 4.44
N ASP A 108 -2.33 10.58 5.09
CA ASP A 108 -1.65 11.11 6.27
C ASP A 108 -1.66 10.10 7.43
N GLN A 109 -2.78 9.42 7.67
CA GLN A 109 -2.87 8.36 8.67
C GLN A 109 -1.98 7.16 8.31
N ALA A 110 -1.91 6.77 7.03
CA ALA A 110 -1.03 5.72 6.55
C ALA A 110 0.45 6.07 6.75
N TYR A 111 0.85 7.32 6.54
CA TYR A 111 2.21 7.75 6.85
C TYR A 111 2.49 7.83 8.36
N ALA A 112 1.50 8.11 9.20
CA ALA A 112 1.66 7.95 10.64
C ALA A 112 1.90 6.47 11.04
N ILE A 113 1.31 5.51 10.32
CA ILE A 113 1.62 4.08 10.48
C ILE A 113 3.07 3.79 10.09
N HIS A 114 3.57 4.37 8.98
CA HIS A 114 4.97 4.20 8.59
C HIS A 114 5.93 4.62 9.70
N ASP A 115 5.63 5.71 10.38
CA ASP A 115 6.44 6.19 11.50
C ASP A 115 6.35 5.25 12.73
N ALA A 116 5.17 4.67 12.98
CA ALA A 116 4.94 3.71 14.05
C ALA A 116 5.59 2.33 13.81
N CYS A 117 5.95 2.00 12.57
CA CYS A 117 6.62 0.75 12.21
C CYS A 117 8.06 0.65 12.78
N GLY A 118 8.69 1.77 13.18
CA GLY A 118 9.93 1.74 13.97
C GLY A 118 11.12 0.99 13.34
N GLY A 119 11.16 0.89 12.00
CA GLY A 119 12.19 0.16 11.25
C GLY A 119 11.67 -1.09 10.52
N MET A 120 10.50 -1.60 10.91
CA MET A 120 9.76 -2.59 10.14
C MET A 120 9.33 -1.99 8.80
N ASP A 121 9.48 -2.72 7.69
CA ASP A 121 9.01 -2.25 6.40
C ASP A 121 7.47 -2.24 6.37
N PRO A 122 6.79 -1.10 6.13
CA PRO A 122 5.33 -1.05 6.05
C PRO A 122 4.72 -1.99 5.01
N TYR A 123 5.49 -2.46 4.01
CA TYR A 123 5.01 -3.50 3.09
C TYR A 123 4.59 -4.79 3.80
N GLN A 124 5.24 -5.12 4.93
CA GLN A 124 4.88 -6.28 5.76
C GLN A 124 3.45 -6.18 6.34
N LEU A 125 2.82 -5.00 6.30
CA LEU A 125 1.42 -4.80 6.67
C LEU A 125 0.43 -5.24 5.58
N TYR A 126 0.88 -5.81 4.45
CA TYR A 126 -0.01 -6.22 3.35
C TYR A 126 -1.16 -7.13 3.78
N SER A 127 -0.96 -8.03 4.74
CA SER A 127 -2.04 -8.87 5.27
C SER A 127 -2.87 -8.23 6.38
N ALA A 128 -2.45 -7.08 6.92
CA ALA A 128 -3.08 -6.43 8.06
C ALA A 128 -4.56 -6.06 7.81
N PRO A 129 -4.97 -5.50 6.65
CA PRO A 129 -6.38 -5.19 6.39
C PRO A 129 -7.30 -6.41 6.52
N SER A 130 -6.91 -7.54 5.92
CA SER A 130 -7.69 -8.78 6.00
C SER A 130 -7.78 -9.30 7.44
N ILE A 131 -6.66 -9.28 8.18
CA ILE A 131 -6.61 -9.69 9.58
C ILE A 131 -7.51 -8.78 10.45
N THR A 132 -7.45 -7.47 10.26
CA THR A 132 -8.32 -6.50 10.93
C THR A 132 -9.80 -6.80 10.67
N SER A 133 -10.18 -7.07 9.41
CA SER A 133 -11.56 -7.44 9.06
C SER A 133 -12.02 -8.72 9.77
N TYR A 134 -11.16 -9.74 9.83
CA TYR A 134 -11.42 -10.99 10.54
C TYR A 134 -11.57 -10.78 12.05
N LEU A 135 -10.73 -9.96 12.67
CA LEU A 135 -10.84 -9.61 14.09
C LEU A 135 -12.14 -8.86 14.39
N LYS A 136 -12.51 -7.87 13.57
CA LYS A 136 -13.79 -7.14 13.73
C LYS A 136 -14.98 -8.09 13.66
N ARG A 137 -14.97 -9.02 12.71
CA ARG A 137 -16.02 -10.06 12.58
C ARG A 137 -16.06 -10.97 13.80
N PHE A 138 -14.90 -11.44 14.27
CA PHE A 138 -14.80 -12.30 15.44
C PHE A 138 -15.31 -11.61 16.71
N ARG A 139 -14.90 -10.36 16.98
CA ARG A 139 -15.42 -9.54 18.09
C ARG A 139 -16.93 -9.32 18.04
N SER A 140 -17.48 -9.28 16.83
CA SER A 140 -18.92 -9.16 16.60
C SER A 140 -19.68 -10.49 16.78
N GLY A 141 -19.01 -11.54 17.25
CA GLY A 141 -19.59 -12.88 17.44
C GLY A 141 -19.81 -13.65 16.14
N LEU A 142 -19.32 -13.16 14.99
CA LEU A 142 -19.50 -13.83 13.71
C LEU A 142 -18.44 -14.93 13.52
N PRO A 143 -18.82 -16.11 13.01
CA PRO A 143 -17.87 -17.17 12.68
C PRO A 143 -16.80 -16.64 11.72
N THR A 144 -15.55 -16.80 12.13
CA THR A 144 -14.37 -16.32 11.40
C THR A 144 -13.45 -17.51 11.17
N ARG A 145 -13.06 -17.73 9.92
CA ARG A 145 -12.19 -18.86 9.56
C ARG A 145 -10.79 -18.62 10.11
N ARG A 146 -10.19 -19.66 10.69
CA ARG A 146 -8.77 -19.65 11.02
C ARG A 146 -7.97 -19.67 9.73
N ARG A 147 -6.95 -18.81 9.61
CA ARG A 147 -6.03 -18.86 8.48
C ARG A 147 -5.10 -20.06 8.69
N TYR A 148 -5.08 -20.97 7.73
CA TYR A 148 -4.15 -22.11 7.72
C TYR A 148 -3.53 -22.18 6.33
N ARG A 149 -2.20 -22.20 6.26
CA ARG A 149 -1.48 -22.57 5.04
C ARG A 149 -1.40 -24.10 5.03
N PHE A 150 -2.38 -24.77 4.43
CA PHE A 150 -2.28 -26.22 4.22
C PHE A 150 -1.19 -26.47 3.19
N TYR A 151 -0.06 -27.00 3.64
CA TYR A 151 1.01 -27.43 2.73
C TYR A 151 0.76 -28.82 2.13
N ASP A 152 -0.21 -29.60 2.64
CA ASP A 152 -0.28 -31.03 2.24
C ASP A 152 -1.61 -31.77 2.50
N SER A 153 -2.78 -31.10 2.55
CA SER A 153 -4.04 -31.84 2.73
C SER A 153 -5.15 -31.40 1.79
N ASP A 154 -5.56 -32.31 0.90
CA ASP A 154 -6.74 -32.24 0.01
C ASP A 154 -8.09 -32.17 0.74
N SER A 155 -8.11 -31.98 2.07
CA SER A 155 -9.34 -31.88 2.86
C SER A 155 -9.67 -30.44 3.24
N ASP A 156 -10.70 -29.90 2.59
CA ASP A 156 -11.34 -28.59 2.86
C ASP A 156 -12.09 -28.56 4.22
N SER A 157 -11.44 -28.96 5.31
CA SER A 157 -12.04 -28.79 6.64
C SER A 157 -12.05 -27.31 7.01
N ILE A 158 -13.22 -26.68 6.97
CA ILE A 158 -13.42 -25.30 7.44
C ILE A 158 -13.26 -25.29 8.97
N ILE A 159 -12.14 -24.77 9.46
CA ILE A 159 -11.89 -24.58 10.89
C ILE A 159 -12.14 -23.11 11.25
N TYR A 160 -12.96 -22.88 12.27
CA TYR A 160 -13.24 -21.55 12.80
C TYR A 160 -12.26 -21.19 13.93
N ALA A 161 -11.85 -19.93 13.98
CA ALA A 161 -11.01 -19.41 15.05
C ALA A 161 -11.75 -19.40 16.38
N LYS A 162 -11.04 -19.71 17.47
CA LYS A 162 -11.55 -19.73 18.85
C LYS A 162 -11.01 -18.56 19.67
N SER A 163 -9.98 -17.88 19.20
CA SER A 163 -9.42 -16.68 19.83
C SER A 163 -8.88 -15.70 18.78
N GLU A 164 -8.57 -14.48 19.21
CA GLU A 164 -7.93 -13.46 18.36
C GLU A 164 -6.51 -13.88 17.95
N GLU A 165 -5.80 -14.60 18.83
CA GLU A 165 -4.47 -15.15 18.56
C GLU A 165 -4.47 -16.18 17.44
N GLU A 166 -5.55 -16.96 17.27
CA GLU A 166 -5.65 -17.88 16.14
C GLU A 166 -5.88 -17.15 14.79
N ILE A 167 -6.35 -15.90 14.84
CA ILE A 167 -6.57 -15.06 13.64
C ILE A 167 -5.27 -14.35 13.25
N ILE A 168 -4.54 -13.82 14.24
CA ILE A 168 -3.22 -13.21 14.06
C ILE A 168 -2.17 -14.30 14.31
N ASN A 169 -1.97 -15.20 13.35
CA ASN A 169 -0.97 -16.26 13.50
C ASN A 169 0.40 -15.78 13.00
N ARG A 170 1.41 -15.78 13.89
CA ARG A 170 2.80 -15.43 13.57
C ARG A 170 3.41 -16.33 12.49
N GLU A 171 3.05 -17.61 12.46
CA GLU A 171 3.61 -18.58 11.52
C GLU A 171 3.32 -18.22 10.05
N ASP A 172 2.26 -17.43 9.82
CA ASP A 172 1.87 -17.00 8.48
C ASP A 172 2.57 -15.72 8.00
N THR A 173 3.26 -14.98 8.88
CA THR A 173 3.72 -13.61 8.59
C THR A 173 5.21 -13.48 8.24
N GLU A 174 6.04 -14.53 8.38
CA GLU A 174 7.51 -14.49 8.13
C GLU A 174 8.25 -13.37 8.91
N LEU A 175 7.63 -12.80 9.94
CA LEU A 175 8.16 -11.68 10.74
C LEU A 175 9.08 -12.16 11.86
N SER A 176 10.10 -11.37 12.17
CA SER A 176 10.83 -11.50 13.44
C SER A 176 9.89 -11.25 14.64
N GLU A 177 10.31 -11.61 15.84
CA GLU A 177 9.50 -11.40 17.06
C GLU A 177 9.18 -9.92 17.28
N GLN A 178 10.19 -9.06 17.12
CA GLN A 178 10.02 -7.62 17.27
C GLN A 178 9.09 -7.02 16.20
N GLU A 179 9.24 -7.41 14.93
CA GLU A 179 8.35 -6.95 13.86
C GLU A 179 6.92 -7.45 14.07
N TYR A 180 6.76 -8.69 14.53
CA TYR A 180 5.45 -9.26 14.84
C TYR A 180 4.74 -8.51 15.97
N ASP A 181 5.46 -8.11 17.03
CA ASP A 181 4.89 -7.29 18.11
C ASP A 181 4.44 -5.90 17.61
N ILE A 182 5.25 -5.27 16.74
CA ILE A 182 4.90 -3.99 16.09
C ILE A 182 3.66 -4.16 15.21
N PHE A 183 3.63 -5.20 14.36
CA PHE A 183 2.52 -5.56 13.49
C PHE A 183 1.23 -5.75 14.29
N LYS A 184 1.30 -6.58 15.35
CA LYS A 184 0.18 -6.86 16.25
C LYS A 184 -0.33 -5.57 16.91
N ARG A 185 0.57 -4.75 17.46
CA ARG A 185 0.22 -3.46 18.08
C ARG A 185 -0.52 -2.55 17.11
N ILE A 186 0.00 -2.35 15.90
CA ILE A 186 -0.59 -1.47 14.88
C ILE A 186 -2.03 -1.90 14.54
N ILE A 187 -2.28 -3.21 14.41
CA ILE A 187 -3.62 -3.75 14.13
C ILE A 187 -4.56 -3.48 15.30
N PHE A 188 -4.17 -3.82 16.53
CA PHE A 188 -5.03 -3.66 17.70
C PHE A 188 -5.36 -2.21 18.04
N GLU A 189 -4.39 -1.29 17.88
CA GLU A 189 -4.61 0.15 18.09
C GLU A 189 -5.64 0.76 17.13
N ARG A 190 -5.92 0.09 16.01
CA ARG A 190 -6.88 0.54 14.99
C ARG A 190 -8.14 -0.29 14.90
N LEU A 191 -8.31 -1.28 15.78
CA LEU A 191 -9.39 -2.24 15.59
C LEU A 191 -10.79 -1.61 15.71
N ASP A 192 -10.91 -0.50 16.43
CA ASP A 192 -12.15 0.26 16.60
C ASP A 192 -12.31 1.41 15.58
N ASP A 193 -11.35 1.60 14.67
CA ASP A 193 -11.40 2.61 13.61
C ASP A 193 -12.12 2.06 12.37
N ASP A 194 -13.19 2.71 11.93
CA ASP A 194 -13.98 2.32 10.76
C ASP A 194 -13.14 2.29 9.47
N ASP A 195 -12.11 3.13 9.36
CA ASP A 195 -11.23 3.22 8.20
C ASP A 195 -9.97 2.34 8.31
N ALA A 196 -9.81 1.58 9.39
CA ALA A 196 -8.58 0.84 9.68
C ALA A 196 -8.06 0.00 8.51
N GLU A 197 -8.96 -0.74 7.85
CA GLU A 197 -8.62 -1.62 6.71
C GLU A 197 -8.05 -0.80 5.54
N ILE A 198 -8.70 0.33 5.20
CA ILE A 198 -8.27 1.22 4.12
C ILE A 198 -6.91 1.85 4.45
N VAL A 199 -6.73 2.34 5.68
CA VAL A 199 -5.50 3.02 6.10
C VAL A 199 -4.33 2.06 6.13
N LEU A 200 -4.53 0.84 6.65
CA LEU A 200 -3.51 -0.22 6.65
C LEU A 200 -3.13 -0.62 5.22
N GLN A 201 -4.10 -0.70 4.32
CA GLN A 201 -3.85 -1.01 2.92
C GLN A 201 -3.01 0.08 2.25
N ILE A 202 -3.39 1.35 2.40
CA ILE A 202 -2.63 2.48 1.88
C ILE A 202 -1.21 2.50 2.45
N ALA A 203 -1.04 2.17 3.74
CA ALA A 203 0.26 2.10 4.37
C ALA A 203 1.15 1.03 3.71
N ALA A 204 0.64 -0.16 3.44
CA ALA A 204 1.38 -1.19 2.73
C ALA A 204 1.70 -0.77 1.28
N ASP A 205 0.73 -0.17 0.59
CA ASP A 205 0.84 0.18 -0.82
C ASP A 205 1.80 1.32 -1.13
N LEU A 206 1.95 2.25 -0.17
CA LEU A 206 2.85 3.41 -0.26
C LEU A 206 4.20 3.17 0.40
N SER A 207 4.50 1.94 0.84
CA SER A 207 5.82 1.58 1.37
C SER A 207 6.91 1.77 0.33
N GLU A 208 8.16 2.00 0.77
CA GLU A 208 9.28 2.16 -0.16
C GLU A 208 9.48 0.90 -1.01
N THR A 209 9.35 -0.29 -0.42
CA THR A 209 9.43 -1.56 -1.14
C THR A 209 8.34 -1.68 -2.20
N ALA A 210 7.08 -1.36 -1.86
CA ALA A 210 5.99 -1.37 -2.85
C ALA A 210 6.24 -0.42 -4.03
N ILE A 211 6.70 0.81 -3.72
CA ILE A 211 6.97 1.83 -4.74
C ILE A 211 8.19 1.45 -5.58
N SER A 212 9.25 0.89 -5.01
CA SER A 212 10.52 0.68 -5.71
C SER A 212 10.62 -0.68 -6.40
N HIS A 213 9.89 -1.70 -5.95
CA HIS A 213 9.97 -3.04 -6.53
C HIS A 213 9.17 -3.16 -7.83
N GLN A 214 9.85 -3.36 -8.97
CA GLN A 214 9.26 -3.28 -10.32
C GLN A 214 8.07 -4.21 -10.54
N SER A 215 8.04 -5.40 -9.93
CA SER A 215 6.92 -6.35 -10.08
C SER A 215 5.67 -5.95 -9.29
N ILE A 216 5.77 -5.06 -8.31
CA ILE A 216 4.62 -4.64 -7.50
C ILE A 216 3.83 -3.57 -8.27
N ARG A 217 2.56 -3.86 -8.51
CA ARG A 217 1.64 -3.04 -9.30
C ARG A 217 0.40 -2.66 -8.50
N ASN A 218 0.58 -1.96 -7.38
CA ASN A 218 -0.59 -1.57 -6.58
C ASN A 218 -1.49 -0.63 -7.39
N ILE A 219 -2.74 -1.02 -7.45
CA ILE A 219 -3.84 -0.37 -8.13
C ILE A 219 -4.87 -0.03 -7.07
N TRP A 220 -5.37 1.20 -7.08
CA TRP A 220 -6.51 1.60 -6.28
C TRP A 220 -7.74 1.75 -7.17
N LEU A 221 -8.83 1.17 -6.71
CA LEU A 221 -10.16 1.42 -7.23
C LEU A 221 -10.92 2.24 -6.19
N LEU A 222 -11.32 3.46 -6.55
CA LEU A 222 -12.05 4.37 -5.67
C LEU A 222 -13.45 4.64 -6.22
N TRP A 223 -14.47 4.55 -5.37
CA TRP A 223 -15.85 4.88 -5.77
C TRP A 223 -16.64 5.51 -4.62
N PRO A 224 -17.62 6.37 -4.94
CA PRO A 224 -18.50 6.92 -3.94
C PRO A 224 -19.51 5.87 -3.45
N GLU A 225 -19.86 5.96 -2.17
CA GLU A 225 -20.97 5.22 -1.55
C GLU A 225 -21.80 6.16 -0.68
N SER A 226 -22.97 5.70 -0.21
CA SER A 226 -23.91 6.51 0.57
C SER A 226 -23.31 7.13 1.84
N GLY A 227 -22.25 6.53 2.39
CA GLY A 227 -21.55 7.00 3.59
C GLY A 227 -20.20 7.68 3.33
N GLY A 228 -19.77 7.85 2.08
CA GLY A 228 -18.45 8.42 1.78
C GLY A 228 -17.81 7.81 0.54
N TRP A 229 -16.53 7.46 0.66
CA TRP A 229 -15.77 6.81 -0.41
C TRP A 229 -15.27 5.45 0.06
N LYS A 230 -15.21 4.51 -0.88
CA LYS A 230 -14.49 3.25 -0.70
C LYS A 230 -13.21 3.26 -1.51
N LEU A 231 -12.26 2.48 -1.01
CA LEU A 231 -11.01 2.18 -1.68
C LEU A 231 -10.80 0.66 -1.61
N PHE A 232 -10.61 0.06 -2.77
CA PHE A 232 -10.10 -1.29 -2.92
C PHE A 232 -8.69 -1.21 -3.50
N SER A 233 -7.81 -2.08 -3.04
CA SER A 233 -6.46 -2.19 -3.57
C SER A 233 -6.17 -3.62 -4.01
N ASP A 234 -5.48 -3.76 -5.13
CA ASP A 234 -5.00 -5.03 -5.65
C ASP A 234 -3.66 -4.83 -6.35
N THR A 235 -2.96 -5.94 -6.58
CA THR A 235 -1.78 -6.00 -7.46
C THR A 235 -2.11 -6.59 -8.83
N ASP A 236 -3.27 -7.24 -8.95
CA ASP A 236 -3.79 -7.81 -10.20
C ASP A 236 -4.63 -6.77 -10.96
N GLU A 237 -4.25 -6.48 -12.20
CA GLU A 237 -4.98 -5.59 -13.12
C GLU A 237 -6.38 -6.11 -13.46
N ASN A 238 -6.63 -7.42 -13.30
CA ASN A 238 -7.95 -8.01 -13.47
C ASN A 238 -8.85 -7.83 -12.24
N LEU A 239 -8.33 -7.27 -11.14
CA LEU A 239 -9.06 -7.01 -9.90
C LEU A 239 -9.76 -8.29 -9.38
N SER A 240 -9.09 -9.44 -9.46
CA SER A 240 -9.69 -10.74 -9.13
C SER A 240 -10.18 -10.84 -7.68
N GLY A 241 -9.65 -10.01 -6.77
CA GLY A 241 -10.14 -9.90 -5.39
C GLY A 241 -11.46 -9.13 -5.22
N LEU A 242 -11.90 -8.39 -6.24
CA LEU A 242 -13.09 -7.54 -6.18
C LEU A 242 -14.38 -8.36 -6.28
N ARG A 243 -15.02 -8.59 -5.13
CA ARG A 243 -16.24 -9.41 -5.06
C ARG A 243 -17.49 -8.72 -5.61
N LEU A 244 -17.55 -7.40 -5.51
CA LEU A 244 -18.68 -6.59 -5.95
C LEU A 244 -18.12 -5.41 -6.74
N SER A 245 -18.28 -5.45 -8.06
CA SER A 245 -17.86 -4.35 -8.92
C SER A 245 -18.79 -3.16 -8.71
N PRO A 246 -18.27 -1.96 -8.41
CA PRO A 246 -19.08 -0.75 -8.39
C PRO A 246 -19.57 -0.42 -9.81
N PRO A 247 -20.70 0.29 -9.96
CA PRO A 247 -21.21 0.71 -11.26
C PRO A 247 -20.30 1.73 -11.96
N ALA A 248 -19.55 2.51 -11.17
CA ALA A 248 -18.55 3.45 -11.64
C ALA A 248 -17.46 3.60 -10.59
N ALA A 249 -16.20 3.66 -11.03
CA ALA A 249 -15.06 3.85 -10.15
C ALA A 249 -13.90 4.54 -10.88
N ILE A 250 -13.03 5.14 -10.09
CA ILE A 250 -11.76 5.71 -10.53
C ILE A 250 -10.68 4.65 -10.32
N TYR A 251 -10.06 4.24 -11.42
CA TYR A 251 -8.95 3.31 -11.44
C TYR A 251 -7.63 4.08 -11.43
N LEU A 252 -6.79 3.88 -10.41
CA LEU A 252 -5.48 4.53 -10.28
C LEU A 252 -4.38 3.49 -10.12
N HIS A 253 -3.43 3.47 -11.05
CA HIS A 253 -2.22 2.67 -10.90
C HIS A 253 -1.21 3.40 -10.00
N VAL A 254 -1.38 3.30 -8.68
CA VAL A 254 -0.71 4.16 -7.70
C VAL A 254 0.81 4.03 -7.71
N THR A 255 1.35 2.80 -7.84
CA THR A 255 2.80 2.65 -7.95
C THR A 255 3.34 3.33 -9.21
N ARG A 256 2.64 3.27 -10.36
CA ARG A 256 3.03 3.95 -11.59
C ARG A 256 2.99 5.46 -11.44
N VAL A 257 1.94 6.00 -10.81
CA VAL A 257 1.81 7.44 -10.53
C VAL A 257 2.99 7.93 -9.68
N VAL A 258 3.31 7.22 -8.59
CA VAL A 258 4.42 7.62 -7.71
C VAL A 258 5.78 7.41 -8.39
N ARG A 259 6.00 6.31 -9.12
CA ARG A 259 7.25 6.05 -9.85
C ARG A 259 7.55 7.12 -10.90
N ALA A 260 6.53 7.58 -11.63
CA ALA A 260 6.68 8.60 -12.66
C ALA A 260 7.28 9.90 -12.11
N VAL A 261 6.81 10.34 -10.93
CA VAL A 261 7.34 11.51 -10.22
C VAL A 261 8.84 11.40 -9.97
N TRP A 262 9.32 10.19 -9.68
CA TRP A 262 10.72 9.92 -9.35
C TRP A 262 11.55 9.45 -10.54
N GLY A 263 11.01 9.48 -11.77
CA GLY A 263 11.70 9.00 -12.97
C GLY A 263 12.10 7.53 -12.89
N MET A 264 11.38 6.73 -12.09
CA MET A 264 11.65 5.30 -11.95
C MET A 264 11.11 4.59 -13.19
N LYS A 265 12.02 3.98 -13.97
CA LYS A 265 11.63 3.23 -15.16
C LYS A 265 10.85 1.97 -14.77
N TYR A 266 9.75 1.78 -15.48
CA TYR A 266 9.07 0.51 -15.50
C TYR A 266 9.77 -0.41 -16.51
N THR A 267 10.29 -1.54 -16.04
CA THR A 267 10.71 -2.62 -16.92
C THR A 267 9.65 -3.69 -16.83
N SER A 268 8.88 -3.87 -17.90
CA SER A 268 7.97 -5.01 -17.98
C SER A 268 8.80 -6.29 -17.87
N SER A 269 8.32 -7.28 -17.11
CA SER A 269 8.99 -8.59 -16.98
C SER A 269 9.06 -9.35 -18.31
N TRP A 270 8.40 -8.84 -19.35
CA TRP A 270 8.35 -9.40 -20.70
C TRP A 270 9.38 -8.77 -21.66
N GLY A 271 10.23 -7.86 -21.18
CA GLY A 271 11.32 -7.29 -21.99
C GLY A 271 10.86 -6.31 -23.07
N GLU A 272 9.58 -5.96 -23.11
CA GLU A 272 9.08 -4.86 -23.92
C GLU A 272 9.28 -3.56 -23.14
N GLU A 273 10.22 -2.73 -23.60
CA GLU A 273 10.30 -1.34 -23.16
C GLU A 273 9.00 -0.64 -23.56
N ASP A 274 8.24 -0.16 -22.56
CA ASP A 274 7.09 0.71 -22.80
C ASP A 274 7.58 1.97 -23.52
N GLN A 275 7.38 2.04 -24.83
CA GLN A 275 7.74 3.22 -25.64
C GLN A 275 6.75 4.38 -25.48
N ASN A 276 5.69 4.20 -24.68
CA ASN A 276 4.65 5.21 -24.44
C ASN A 276 4.77 5.77 -23.01
N GLY A 277 5.66 6.76 -22.86
CA GLY A 277 5.77 7.60 -21.66
C GLY A 277 4.57 8.51 -21.48
#